data_AF-A0A101MLA1-F1
#
_entry.id   AF-A0A101MLA1-F1
#
_cell.length_a   1.000
_cell.length_b   1.000
_cell.length_c   1.000
_cell.angle_alpha   90.00
_cell.angle_beta   90.00
_cell.angle_gamma   90.00
#
_symmetry.space_group_name_H-M   'P 1'
#
loop_
_entity.id
_entity.type
_entity.pdbx_description
1 polymer ?
#
loop_
_entity_poly.entity_id
_entity_poly.type
_entity_poly.pdbx_seq_one_letter_code
_entity_poly.pdbx_strand_id
1 'polypeptide(L)'
;MNGFNTEAFTLLGVAIVIIGLRTTARWIMVGPKGFQADDYLMILACVVYGLETGAAYMVGAWFMGLANNSMTDEQRKNLSPDSEEYHLRVGGSKVQVAGWSLYTLLLWLLKTCMAIFYSRLT
;
A
#
# COMPACT_ATOMS: atom_id res chain seq x y z
N MET A 1 17.13 12.09 2.12
CA MET A 1 16.04 11.10 1.91
C MET A 1 16.67 9.76 1.61
N ASN A 2 16.27 8.69 2.30
CA ASN A 2 16.74 7.33 2.01
C ASN A 2 16.29 6.92 0.59
N GLY A 3 17.12 6.18 -0.15
CA GLY A 3 16.82 5.76 -1.53
C GLY A 3 15.47 5.04 -1.66
N PHE A 4 15.14 4.20 -0.67
CA PHE A 4 13.85 3.53 -0.56
C PHE A 4 12.65 4.49 -0.56
N ASN A 5 12.71 5.57 0.23
CA ASN A 5 11.61 6.54 0.28
C ASN A 5 11.43 7.23 -1.07
N THR A 6 12.54 7.64 -1.70
CA THR A 6 12.50 8.27 -3.02
C THR A 6 11.85 7.34 -4.04
N GLU A 7 12.24 6.07 -4.06
CA GLU A 7 11.66 5.07 -4.95
C GLU A 7 10.16 4.87 -4.71
N ALA A 8 9.75 4.62 -3.46
CA ALA A 8 8.37 4.35 -3.10
C ALA A 8 7.44 5.52 -3.47
N PHE A 9 7.81 6.76 -3.10
CA PHE A 9 7.00 7.93 -3.43
C PHE A 9 7.03 8.28 -4.93
N THR A 10 8.12 7.98 -5.63
CA THR A 10 8.17 8.15 -7.10
C THR A 10 7.21 7.17 -7.78
N LEU A 11 7.22 5.90 -7.38
CA LEU A 11 6.32 4.88 -7.93
C LEU A 11 4.85 5.19 -7.60
N LEU A 12 4.55 5.67 -6.39
CA LEU A 12 3.22 6.15 -6.02
C LEU A 12 2.79 7.32 -6.91
N GLY A 13 3.67 8.31 -7.11
CA GLY A 13 3.40 9.46 -7.97
C GLY A 13 3.10 9.04 -9.42
N VAL A 14 3.92 8.15 -9.99
CA VAL A 14 3.69 7.60 -11.33
C VAL A 14 2.35 6.87 -11.40
N ALA A 15 2.02 6.05 -10.41
CA ALA A 15 0.74 5.34 -10.38
C ALA A 15 -0.46 6.30 -10.31
N ILE A 16 -0.41 7.32 -9.45
CA ILE A 16 -1.46 8.35 -9.35
C ILE A 16 -1.66 9.05 -10.70
N VAL A 17 -0.57 9.43 -11.38
CA VAL A 17 -0.64 10.09 -12.69
C VAL A 17 -1.29 9.18 -13.73
N ILE A 18 -0.85 7.92 -13.82
CA ILE A 18 -1.40 6.95 -14.78
C ILE A 18 -2.88 6.69 -14.51
N ILE A 19 -3.27 6.50 -13.25
CA ILE A 19 -4.67 6.29 -12.86
C ILE A 19 -5.50 7.54 -13.16
N GLY A 20 -5.01 8.73 -12.85
CA GLY A 20 -5.68 10.00 -13.14
C GLY A 20 -5.90 10.20 -14.65
N LEU A 21 -4.88 9.95 -15.47
CA LEU A 21 -5.00 9.99 -16.93
C LEU A 21 -6.02 8.98 -17.45
N ARG A 22 -5.97 7.73 -16.97
CA ARG A 22 -6.94 6.68 -17.32
C ARG A 22 -8.37 7.11 -16.98
N THR A 23 -8.61 7.56 -15.75
CA THR A 23 -9.94 7.96 -15.29
C THR A 23 -10.47 9.17 -16.06
N THR A 24 -9.60 10.14 -16.37
CA THR A 24 -9.96 11.32 -17.17
C THR A 24 -10.31 10.94 -18.61
N ALA A 25 -9.50 10.09 -19.24
CA ALA A 25 -9.77 9.60 -20.59
C ALA A 25 -11.11 8.85 -20.66
N ARG A 26 -11.40 8.00 -19.67
CA ARG A 26 -12.69 7.30 -19.56
C ARG A 26 -13.84 8.27 -19.39
N TRP A 27 -13.70 9.28 -18.51
CA TRP A 27 -14.69 10.33 -18.35
C TRP A 27 -15.02 11.04 -19.68
N ILE A 28 -14.01 11.33 -20.50
CA ILE A 28 -14.19 11.99 -21.80
C ILE A 28 -14.85 11.04 -22.81
N MET A 29 -14.46 9.76 -22.85
CA MET A 29 -14.95 8.81 -23.85
C MET A 29 -16.38 8.31 -23.62
N VAL A 30 -16.72 7.94 -22.38
CA VAL A 30 -18.03 7.31 -22.05
C VAL A 30 -18.95 8.22 -21.23
N GLY A 31 -18.45 9.36 -20.75
CA GLY A 31 -19.19 10.28 -19.89
C GLY A 31 -19.33 9.79 -18.44
N PRO A 32 -19.75 10.67 -17.51
CA PRO A 32 -19.88 10.34 -16.08
C PRO A 32 -20.92 9.26 -15.77
N LYS A 33 -21.92 9.06 -16.63
CA LYS A 33 -22.91 7.98 -16.51
C LYS A 33 -22.41 6.63 -17.03
N GLY A 34 -21.28 6.61 -17.73
CA GLY A 34 -20.68 5.40 -18.31
C GLY A 34 -19.61 4.76 -17.42
N PHE A 35 -19.40 5.26 -16.20
CA PHE A 35 -18.42 4.70 -15.27
C PHE A 35 -18.81 3.29 -14.87
N GLN A 36 -17.84 2.38 -14.97
CA GLN A 36 -18.04 0.97 -14.68
C GLN A 36 -17.32 0.58 -13.39
N ALA A 37 -17.63 -0.61 -12.87
CA ALA A 37 -17.09 -1.07 -11.58
C ALA A 37 -15.55 -1.05 -11.53
N ASP A 38 -14.87 -1.33 -12.66
CA ASP A 38 -13.41 -1.28 -12.75
C ASP A 38 -12.84 0.14 -12.58
N ASP A 39 -13.55 1.16 -13.07
CA ASP A 39 -13.12 2.56 -12.96
C ASP A 39 -13.13 3.00 -11.48
N TYR A 40 -14.13 2.58 -10.71
CA TYR A 40 -14.19 2.80 -9.26
C TYR A 40 -13.13 1.97 -8.49
N LEU A 41 -12.93 0.70 -8.89
CA LEU A 41 -11.90 -0.15 -8.28
C LEU A 41 -10.50 0.41 -8.48
N MET A 42 -10.22 1.07 -9.62
CA MET A 42 -8.92 1.68 -9.88
C MET A 42 -8.66 2.89 -8.96
N ILE A 43 -9.69 3.70 -8.68
CA ILE A 43 -9.58 4.80 -7.72
C ILE A 43 -9.36 4.24 -6.30
N LEU A 44 -10.09 3.18 -5.93
CA LEU A 44 -9.89 2.52 -4.64
C LEU A 44 -8.47 1.94 -4.52
N ALA A 45 -7.96 1.30 -5.58
CA ALA A 45 -6.59 0.79 -5.64
C ALA A 45 -5.56 1.92 -5.46
N CYS A 46 -5.81 3.11 -6.02
CA CYS A 46 -4.97 4.29 -5.81
C CYS A 46 -4.90 4.69 -4.33
N VAL A 47 -6.04 4.70 -3.63
CA VAL A 47 -6.10 5.02 -2.20
C VAL A 47 -5.36 3.96 -1.38
N VAL A 48 -5.62 2.68 -1.64
CA VAL A 48 -4.95 1.58 -0.93
C VAL A 48 -3.44 1.60 -1.16
N TYR A 49 -2.99 1.91 -2.37
CA TYR A 49 -1.56 2.03 -2.66
C TYR A 49 -0.92 3.19 -1.89
N GLY A 50 -1.60 4.34 -1.78
CA GLY A 50 -1.15 5.45 -0.94
C GLY A 50 -1.05 5.07 0.53
N LEU A 51 -2.03 4.33 1.06
CA LEU A 51 -1.99 3.82 2.44
C LEU A 51 -0.85 2.82 2.65
N GLU A 52 -0.61 1.93 1.69
CA GLU A 52 0.47 0.94 1.72
C GLU A 52 1.85 1.62 1.73
N THR A 53 2.07 2.57 0.83
CA THR A 53 3.29 3.39 0.79
C THR A 53 3.46 4.20 2.08
N GLY A 54 2.38 4.74 2.63
CA GLY A 54 2.37 5.44 3.91
C GLY A 54 2.77 4.52 5.08
N ALA A 55 2.23 3.31 5.14
CA ALA A 55 2.59 2.31 6.15
C ALA A 55 4.07 1.93 6.04
N ALA A 56 4.59 1.71 4.83
CA ALA A 56 6.00 1.43 4.61
C ALA A 56 6.90 2.58 5.08
N TYR A 57 6.52 3.83 4.80
CA TYR A 57 7.22 5.01 5.28
C TYR A 57 7.19 5.12 6.81
N MET A 58 6.04 4.87 7.45
CA MET A 58 5.88 4.93 8.91
C MET A 58 6.80 3.94 9.64
N VAL A 59 7.01 2.74 9.11
CA VAL A 59 7.96 1.77 9.70
C VAL A 59 9.36 2.37 9.78
N GLY A 60 9.84 3.01 8.72
CA GLY A 60 11.17 3.63 8.70
C GLY A 60 11.25 4.92 9.52
N ALA A 61 10.25 5.80 9.41
CA ALA A 61 10.28 7.14 9.98
C ALA A 61 9.91 7.19 11.47
N TRP A 62 8.88 6.44 11.89
CA TRP A 62 8.36 6.47 13.26
C TRP A 62 8.89 5.34 14.14
N PHE A 63 9.16 4.18 13.54
CA PHE A 63 9.61 3.00 14.28
C PHE A 63 11.09 2.68 14.07
N MET A 64 11.86 3.59 13.44
CA MET A 64 13.28 3.43 13.16
C MET A 64 13.63 2.16 12.35
N GLY A 65 12.67 1.65 11.57
CA GLY A 65 12.80 0.38 10.86
C GLY A 65 12.75 -0.86 11.78
N LEU A 66 12.40 -0.69 13.06
CA LEU A 66 12.34 -1.76 14.04
C LEU A 66 10.98 -2.46 13.98
N ALA A 67 11.03 -3.75 13.72
CA ALA A 67 9.91 -4.67 13.87
C ALA A 67 10.41 -6.02 14.41
N ASN A 68 9.51 -6.99 14.57
CA ASN A 68 9.85 -8.31 15.14
C ASN A 68 10.51 -9.28 14.14
N ASN A 69 10.54 -8.93 12.85
CA ASN A 69 10.96 -9.78 11.72
C ASN A 69 12.48 -9.99 11.65
N SER A 70 13.26 -9.11 12.28
CA SER A 70 14.73 -9.19 12.35
C SER A 70 15.23 -9.63 13.74
N MET A 71 14.40 -10.36 14.51
CA MET A 71 14.78 -10.88 15.83
C MET A 71 14.69 -12.40 15.89
N THR A 72 15.66 -13.02 16.56
CA THR A 72 15.56 -14.42 16.98
C THR A 72 14.57 -14.55 18.14
N ASP A 73 14.09 -15.77 18.38
CA ASP A 73 13.16 -16.04 19.48
C ASP A 73 13.79 -15.75 20.86
N GLU A 74 15.10 -16.00 21.02
CA GLU A 74 15.84 -15.67 22.23
C GLU A 74 15.93 -14.15 22.45
N GLN A 75 16.26 -13.39 21.41
CA GLN A 75 16.30 -11.92 21.49
C GLN A 75 14.92 -11.36 21.84
N ARG A 76 13.84 -11.93 21.27
CA ARG A 76 12.46 -11.50 21.54
C ARG A 76 12.04 -11.81 22.97
N LYS A 77 12.45 -12.96 23.52
CA LYS A 77 12.15 -13.37 24.89
C LYS A 77 12.89 -12.55 25.94
N ASN A 78 14.12 -12.14 25.63
CA ASN A 78 14.97 -11.35 26.53
C ASN A 78 14.72 -9.84 26.42
N LEU A 79 13.86 -9.39 25.51
CA LEU A 79 13.53 -7.98 25.34
C LEU A 79 12.69 -7.49 26.51
N SER A 80 13.19 -6.48 27.23
CA SER A 80 12.49 -5.90 28.37
C SER A 80 11.20 -5.20 27.92
N PRO A 81 10.02 -5.55 28.47
CA PRO A 81 8.75 -4.90 28.14
C PRO A 81 8.70 -3.40 28.45
N ASP A 82 9.53 -2.93 29.39
CA ASP A 82 9.58 -1.53 29.81
C ASP A 82 10.55 -0.68 28.97
N SER A 83 11.21 -1.29 27.98
CA SER A 83 12.18 -0.59 27.13
C SER A 83 11.50 0.16 25.99
N GLU A 84 12.10 1.30 25.60
CA GLU A 84 11.68 2.05 24.41
C GLU A 84 11.73 1.17 23.14
N GLU A 85 12.75 0.32 23.03
CA GLU A 85 12.88 -0.62 21.91
C GLU A 85 11.69 -1.58 21.80
N TYR A 86 11.19 -2.09 22.94
CA TYR A 86 10.00 -2.94 22.96
C TYR A 86 8.79 -2.22 22.37
N HIS A 87 8.56 -0.97 22.77
CA HIS A 87 7.46 -0.17 22.26
C HIS A 87 7.60 0.13 20.77
N LEU A 88 8.81 0.49 20.31
CA LEU A 88 9.09 0.73 18.89
C LEU A 88 8.84 -0.54 18.06
N ARG A 89 9.32 -1.71 18.51
CA ARG A 89 9.14 -2.98 17.80
C ARG A 89 7.69 -3.45 17.77
N VAL A 90 6.93 -3.26 18.85
CA VAL A 90 5.50 -3.59 18.87
C VAL A 90 4.74 -2.70 17.88
N GLY A 91 5.02 -1.40 17.88
CA GLY A 91 4.42 -0.46 16.94
C GLY A 91 4.78 -0.76 15.48
N GLY A 92 6.07 -0.94 15.20
CA GLY A 92 6.56 -1.27 13.86
C GLY A 92 6.01 -2.60 13.34
N SER A 93 5.89 -3.61 14.20
CA SER A 93 5.28 -4.90 13.82
C SER A 93 3.81 -4.77 13.43
N LYS A 94 3.03 -3.94 14.15
CA LYS A 94 1.63 -3.67 13.80
C LYS A 94 1.50 -3.00 12.44
N VAL A 95 2.31 -1.97 12.19
CA VAL A 95 2.32 -1.26 10.91
C VAL A 95 2.79 -2.17 9.78
N GLN A 96 3.76 -3.04 10.03
CA GLN A 96 4.23 -3.99 9.03
C GLN A 96 3.17 -5.01 8.64
N VAL A 97 2.44 -5.57 9.60
CA VAL A 97 1.30 -6.47 9.32
C VAL A 97 0.19 -5.73 8.56
N ALA A 98 -0.09 -4.47 8.92
CA ALA A 98 -1.02 -3.64 8.18
C ALA A 98 -0.54 -3.40 6.73
N GLY A 99 0.75 -3.11 6.53
CA GLY A 99 1.38 -2.95 5.22
C GLY A 99 1.22 -4.20 4.34
N TRP A 100 1.50 -5.40 4.88
CA TRP A 100 1.29 -6.66 4.16
C TRP A 100 -0.17 -6.91 3.80
N SER A 101 -1.10 -6.53 4.68
CA SER A 101 -2.53 -6.65 4.43
C SER A 101 -2.98 -5.70 3.32
N LEU A 102 -2.51 -4.45 3.34
CA LEU A 102 -2.76 -3.45 2.29
C LEU A 102 -2.18 -3.88 0.95
N TYR A 103 -0.97 -4.45 0.93
CA TYR A 103 -0.35 -5.01 -0.27
C TYR A 103 -1.20 -6.14 -0.87
N THR A 104 -1.65 -7.07 -0.04
CA THR A 104 -2.52 -8.18 -0.48
C THR A 104 -3.84 -7.66 -1.04
N LEU A 105 -4.47 -6.70 -0.35
CA LEU A 105 -5.69 -6.05 -0.80
C LEU A 105 -5.48 -5.35 -2.16
N LEU A 106 -4.39 -4.60 -2.32
CA LEU A 106 -4.04 -3.93 -3.58
C LEU A 106 -3.93 -4.94 -4.73
N LEU A 107 -3.20 -6.04 -4.54
CA LEU A 107 -3.08 -7.09 -5.55
C LEU A 107 -4.43 -7.66 -5.96
N TRP A 108 -5.31 -7.93 -4.99
CA TRP A 108 -6.65 -8.44 -5.27
C TRP A 108 -7.53 -7.41 -5.99
N LEU A 109 -7.49 -6.13 -5.59
CA LEU A 109 -8.20 -5.06 -6.29
C LEU A 109 -7.79 -4.97 -7.77
N LEU A 110 -6.48 -5.04 -8.05
CA LEU A 110 -5.96 -5.00 -9.41
C LEU A 110 -6.37 -6.24 -10.21
N LYS A 111 -6.33 -7.43 -9.62
CA LYS A 111 -6.81 -8.67 -10.26
C LYS A 111 -8.30 -8.61 -10.58
N THR A 112 -9.12 -8.16 -9.64
CA THR A 112 -10.57 -7.98 -9.85
C THR A 112 -10.84 -6.94 -10.94
N CYS A 113 -10.11 -5.82 -10.94
CA CYS A 113 -10.20 -4.82 -11.99
C CYS A 113 -9.91 -5.42 -13.38
N MET A 114 -8.84 -6.22 -13.51
CA MET A 114 -8.51 -6.90 -14.77
C MET A 114 -9.57 -7.94 -15.16
N ALA A 115 -10.07 -8.73 -14.22
CA ALA A 115 -11.10 -9.73 -14.48
C ALA A 115 -12.40 -9.10 -14.98
N ILE A 116 -12.85 -8.01 -14.32
CA ILE A 116 -14.02 -7.26 -14.77
C ILE A 116 -13.77 -6.68 -16.15
N PHE A 117 -12.60 -6.09 -16.41
CA PHE A 117 -12.25 -5.58 -17.73
C PHE A 117 -12.34 -6.66 -18.82
N TYR A 118 -11.77 -7.85 -18.58
CA TYR A 118 -11.83 -8.97 -19.54
C TYR A 118 -13.23 -9.53 -19.73
N SER A 119 -14.05 -9.60 -18.67
CA SER A 119 -15.44 -10.07 -18.77
C SER A 119 -16.32 -9.23 -19.70
N ARG A 120 -15.84 -8.03 -20.09
CA ARG A 120 -16.54 -7.11 -20.99
C ARG A 120 -16.02 -7.17 -22.42
N LEU A 121 -14.90 -7.85 -22.64
CA LEU A 121 -14.34 -8.13 -23.97
C LEU A 121 -14.88 -9.44 -24.56
N THR A 122 -15.50 -10.29 -23.73
CA THR A 122 -16.14 -11.56 -24.11
C THR A 122 -17.64 -11.36 -24.16
#